data_AF-A0A3M2ADC8-F1
#
_entry.id   AF-A0A3M2ADC8-F1
#
_cell.length_a   1.000
_cell.length_b   1.000
_cell.length_c   1.000
_cell.angle_alpha   90.00
_cell.angle_beta   90.00
_cell.angle_gamma   90.00
#
_symmetry.space_group_name_H-M   'P 1'
#
loop_
_entity.id
_entity.type
_entity.pdbx_description
1 polymer ?
#
loop_
_entity_poly.entity_id
_entity_poly.type
_entity_poly.pdbx_seq_one_letter_code
_entity_poly.pdbx_strand_id
1 'polypeptide(L)'
;IISEKITEITGIKTSIKIRDLQSEKEKLFEELFVEGETYHRTCHEKIFVAQNASSLVPEDLDVAVNALVLSAQREDREAIIRSLQGLVAEYTPMNWLEKGDRQQVIREMAGKMKTAVSSTAKPAQAS
;
A
#
# COMPACT_ATOMS: atom_id res chain seq x y z
N ILE A 1 3.61 14.58 -24.94
CA ILE A 1 4.31 13.28 -25.13
C ILE A 1 3.43 12.07 -24.80
N ILE A 2 3.06 11.80 -23.53
CA ILE A 2 2.28 10.59 -23.17
C ILE A 2 0.83 10.66 -23.71
N SER A 3 0.14 11.78 -23.53
CA SER A 3 -1.23 11.98 -24.06
C SER A 3 -1.29 11.90 -25.58
N GLU A 4 -0.29 12.44 -26.27
CA GLU A 4 -0.18 12.42 -27.73
C GLU A 4 0.03 10.99 -28.23
N LYS A 5 0.96 10.23 -27.64
CA LYS A 5 1.19 8.82 -28.00
C LYS A 5 -0.03 7.93 -27.74
N ILE A 6 -0.73 8.14 -26.61
CA ILE A 6 -1.96 7.38 -26.32
C ILE A 6 -3.06 7.73 -27.32
N THR A 7 -3.20 9.00 -27.69
CA THR A 7 -4.17 9.44 -28.71
C THR A 7 -3.84 8.87 -30.09
N GLU A 8 -2.55 8.81 -30.45
CA GLU A 8 -2.10 8.22 -31.71
C GLU A 8 -2.41 6.72 -31.79
N ILE A 9 -2.19 5.97 -30.70
CA ILE A 9 -2.45 4.53 -30.65
C ILE A 9 -3.96 4.22 -30.58
N THR A 10 -4.73 5.02 -29.85
CA THR A 10 -6.14 4.69 -29.55
C THR A 10 -7.15 5.47 -30.39
N GLY A 11 -6.73 6.54 -31.06
CA GLY A 11 -7.62 7.50 -31.72
C GLY A 11 -8.46 8.36 -30.76
N ILE A 12 -8.32 8.15 -29.45
CA ILE A 12 -9.14 8.82 -28.43
C ILE A 12 -8.37 9.99 -27.84
N LYS A 13 -8.89 11.20 -28.05
CA LYS A 13 -8.32 12.40 -27.44
C LYS A 13 -8.52 12.34 -25.93
N THR A 14 -7.43 12.16 -25.19
CA THR A 14 -7.46 11.98 -23.74
C THR A 14 -6.90 13.22 -23.04
N SER A 15 -7.59 13.71 -22.00
CA SER A 15 -7.05 14.74 -21.11
C SER A 15 -6.35 14.08 -19.92
N ILE A 16 -5.11 14.48 -19.65
CA ILE A 16 -4.37 14.02 -18.47
C ILE A 16 -4.49 15.08 -17.39
N LYS A 17 -5.07 14.70 -16.25
CA LYS A 17 -5.08 15.52 -15.03
C LYS A 17 -4.03 14.95 -14.07
N ILE A 18 -2.97 15.71 -13.83
CA ILE A 18 -1.97 15.36 -12.82
C ILE A 18 -2.62 15.53 -11.45
N ARG A 19 -2.55 14.50 -10.62
CA ARG A 19 -2.87 14.58 -9.19
C ARG A 19 -1.57 14.53 -8.41
N ASP A 20 -1.53 15.22 -7.29
CA ASP A 20 -0.40 15.14 -6.38
C ASP A 20 -0.22 13.71 -5.90
N LEU A 21 1.03 13.37 -5.63
CA LEU A 21 1.47 12.10 -5.11
C LEU A 21 0.73 11.83 -3.78
N GLN A 22 -0.01 10.71 -3.70
CA GLN A 22 -1.03 10.54 -2.66
C GLN A 22 -0.44 10.12 -1.31
N SER A 23 0.87 9.88 -1.24
CA SER A 23 1.59 9.61 0.00
C SER A 23 3.05 10.03 -0.10
N GLU A 24 3.66 10.35 1.05
CA GLU A 24 5.11 10.61 1.18
C GLU A 24 5.98 9.40 0.82
N LYS A 25 5.37 8.23 0.55
CA LYS A 25 6.02 6.97 0.21
C LYS A 25 5.98 6.59 -1.26
N GLU A 26 5.16 7.25 -2.04
CA GLU A 26 5.20 7.04 -3.48
C GLU A 26 6.52 7.68 -3.97
N LYS A 27 7.40 6.87 -4.58
CA LYS A 27 8.61 7.40 -5.20
C LYS A 27 8.31 7.75 -6.66
N LEU A 28 8.79 8.90 -7.09
CA LEU A 28 8.66 9.34 -8.49
C LEU A 28 9.58 8.52 -9.43
N PHE A 29 10.61 7.90 -8.86
CA PHE A 29 11.59 7.06 -9.54
C PHE A 29 11.98 5.90 -8.61
N GLU A 30 12.14 4.71 -9.19
CA GLU A 30 12.69 3.56 -8.49
C GLU A 30 14.23 3.58 -8.60
N GLU A 31 14.91 3.26 -7.51
CA GLU A 31 16.37 3.12 -7.52
C GLU A 31 16.74 1.75 -8.08
N LEU A 32 17.42 1.73 -9.23
CA LEU A 32 17.87 0.49 -9.87
C LEU A 32 19.23 0.02 -9.33
N PHE A 33 19.99 0.91 -8.70
CA PHE A 33 21.33 0.65 -8.18
C PHE A 33 21.46 1.22 -6.77
N VAL A 34 21.90 0.38 -5.84
CA VAL A 34 22.05 0.71 -4.42
C VAL A 34 23.53 0.88 -4.08
N GLU A 35 23.86 1.88 -3.25
CA GLU A 35 25.23 2.08 -2.76
C GLU A 35 25.69 0.88 -1.92
N GLY A 36 26.90 0.38 -2.19
CA GLY A 36 27.43 -0.83 -1.55
C GLY A 36 27.19 -2.13 -2.33
N GLU A 37 26.29 -2.12 -3.33
CA GLU A 37 26.15 -3.23 -4.27
C GLU A 37 27.11 -3.06 -5.46
N THR A 38 27.64 -4.17 -5.97
CA THR A 38 28.49 -4.19 -7.17
C THR A 38 27.80 -4.97 -8.29
N TYR A 39 27.73 -4.38 -9.49
CA TYR A 39 26.94 -4.95 -10.58
C TYR A 39 27.83 -5.46 -11.71
N HIS A 40 27.70 -6.73 -12.06
CA HIS A 40 28.48 -7.39 -13.10
C HIS A 40 27.60 -7.74 -14.30
N ARG A 41 28.11 -7.47 -15.52
CA ARG A 41 27.41 -7.85 -16.75
C ARG A 41 27.36 -9.37 -16.89
N THR A 42 26.22 -9.90 -17.30
CA THR A 42 26.12 -11.28 -17.79
C THR A 42 26.43 -11.35 -19.29
N CYS A 43 26.33 -12.55 -19.87
CA CYS A 43 26.40 -12.73 -21.33
C CYS A 43 25.27 -11.98 -22.07
N HIS A 44 24.16 -11.67 -21.41
CA HIS A 44 23.08 -10.88 -21.99
C HIS A 44 23.25 -9.40 -21.61
N GLU A 45 23.25 -8.53 -22.60
CA GLU A 45 23.57 -7.10 -22.44
C GLU A 45 22.70 -6.35 -21.42
N LYS A 46 21.45 -6.78 -21.25
CA LYS A 46 20.47 -6.14 -20.35
C LYS A 46 20.35 -6.78 -18.96
N ILE A 47 21.13 -7.83 -18.67
CA ILE A 47 21.03 -8.57 -17.40
C ILE A 47 22.33 -8.37 -16.63
N PHE A 48 22.19 -7.92 -15.39
CA PHE A 48 23.28 -7.67 -14.46
C PHE A 48 23.11 -8.56 -13.22
N VAL A 49 24.23 -8.97 -12.63
CA VAL A 49 24.26 -9.65 -11.32
C VAL A 49 24.64 -8.63 -10.27
N ALA A 50 23.76 -8.40 -9.31
CA ALA A 50 24.08 -7.65 -8.09
C ALA A 50 24.86 -8.54 -7.12
N GLN A 51 26.04 -8.08 -6.72
CA GLN A 51 26.91 -8.69 -5.72
C GLN A 51 26.96 -7.77 -4.49
N ASN A 52 27.32 -8.33 -3.33
CA ASN A 52 27.28 -7.67 -2.01
C ASN A 52 25.88 -7.31 -1.48
N ALA A 53 24.81 -7.77 -2.14
CA ALA A 53 23.46 -7.68 -1.59
C ALA A 53 23.33 -8.50 -0.28
N SER A 54 24.05 -9.61 -0.15
CA SER A 54 24.03 -10.47 1.04
C SER A 54 24.76 -9.86 2.25
N SER A 55 25.72 -8.96 2.05
CA SER A 55 26.38 -8.24 3.16
C SER A 55 25.50 -7.14 3.77
N LEU A 56 24.38 -6.82 3.12
CA LEU A 56 23.36 -5.90 3.65
C LEU A 56 22.33 -6.64 4.52
N VAL A 57 22.46 -7.96 4.67
CA VAL A 57 21.54 -8.78 5.46
C VAL A 57 22.07 -8.94 6.89
N PRO A 58 21.28 -8.60 7.92
CA PRO A 58 21.64 -8.85 9.32
C PRO A 58 21.85 -10.35 9.59
N GLU A 59 22.83 -10.70 10.44
CA GLU A 59 23.11 -12.09 10.83
C GLU A 59 21.92 -12.78 11.52
N ASP A 60 21.04 -12.00 12.16
CA ASP A 60 19.85 -12.47 12.87
C ASP A 60 18.57 -12.47 12.00
N LEU A 61 18.69 -12.29 10.68
CA LEU A 61 17.54 -12.24 9.77
C LEU A 61 16.62 -13.46 9.96
N ASP A 62 17.17 -14.67 10.01
CA ASP A 62 16.39 -15.90 10.17
C ASP A 62 15.59 -15.89 11.48
N VAL A 63 16.18 -15.39 12.56
CA VAL A 63 15.51 -15.28 13.88
C VAL A 63 14.38 -14.27 13.80
N ALA A 64 14.63 -13.11 13.19
CA ALA A 64 13.65 -12.04 13.04
C ALA A 64 12.47 -12.47 12.13
N VAL A 65 12.73 -13.19 11.04
CA VAL A 65 11.69 -13.76 10.16
C VAL A 65 10.87 -14.82 10.91
N ASN A 66 11.51 -15.71 11.65
CA ASN A 66 10.80 -16.72 12.45
C ASN A 66 9.89 -16.07 13.51
N ALA A 67 10.35 -15.00 14.16
CA ALA A 67 9.52 -14.24 15.10
C ALA A 67 8.30 -13.59 14.41
N LEU A 68 8.46 -13.08 13.19
CA LEU A 68 7.35 -12.56 12.39
C LEU A 68 6.34 -13.66 12.05
N VAL A 69 6.81 -14.84 11.62
CA VAL A 69 5.95 -16.00 11.32
C VAL A 69 5.13 -16.41 12.54
N LEU A 70 5.76 -16.51 13.71
CA LEU A 70 5.06 -16.84 14.96
C LEU A 70 4.03 -15.77 15.34
N SER A 71 4.34 -14.49 15.11
CA SER A 71 3.40 -13.38 15.35
C SER A 71 2.19 -13.45 14.42
N ALA A 72 2.40 -13.81 13.15
CA ALA A 72 1.33 -14.03 12.18
C ALA A 72 0.44 -15.23 12.54
N GLN A 73 1.04 -16.36 12.96
CA GLN A 73 0.30 -17.54 13.40
C GLN A 73 -0.59 -17.28 14.63
N ARG A 74 -0.21 -16.30 15.46
CA ARG A 74 -0.95 -15.90 16.66
C ARG A 74 -1.92 -14.74 16.42
N GLU A 75 -2.02 -14.25 15.18
CA GLU A 75 -2.80 -13.07 14.80
C GLU A 75 -2.48 -11.81 15.63
N ASP A 76 -1.24 -11.72 16.15
CA ASP A 76 -0.81 -10.57 16.97
C ASP A 76 -0.37 -9.43 16.07
N ARG A 77 -1.34 -8.60 15.68
CA ARG A 77 -1.14 -7.42 14.81
C ARG A 77 0.01 -6.52 15.28
N GLU A 78 0.10 -6.26 16.58
CA GLU A 78 1.09 -5.33 17.12
C GLU A 78 2.49 -5.96 17.08
N ALA A 79 2.60 -7.26 17.35
CA ALA A 79 3.85 -7.98 17.17
C ALA A 79 4.28 -8.03 15.69
N ILE A 80 3.33 -8.26 14.77
CA ILE A 80 3.60 -8.23 13.32
C ILE A 80 4.16 -6.87 12.89
N ILE A 81 3.53 -5.76 13.32
CA ILE A 81 4.01 -4.42 12.98
C ILE A 81 5.41 -4.18 13.53
N ARG A 82 5.66 -4.51 14.80
CA ARG A 82 7.00 -4.34 15.41
C ARG A 82 8.05 -5.19 14.69
N SER A 83 7.73 -6.44 14.35
CA SER A 83 8.63 -7.31 13.60
C SER A 83 8.94 -6.76 12.21
N LEU A 84 7.93 -6.23 11.50
CA LEU A 84 8.13 -5.59 10.20
C LEU A 84 8.97 -4.31 10.29
N GLN A 85 8.76 -3.49 11.33
CA GLN A 85 9.58 -2.29 11.57
C GLN A 85 11.04 -2.63 11.90
N GLY A 86 11.28 -3.76 12.58
CA GLY A 86 12.63 -4.25 12.85
C GLY A 86 13.33 -4.82 11.61
N LEU A 87 12.60 -5.52 10.75
CA LEU A 87 13.13 -6.12 9.52
C LEU A 87 13.32 -5.11 8.38
N VAL A 88 12.42 -4.14 8.28
CA VAL A 88 12.37 -3.14 7.21
C VAL A 88 12.23 -1.77 7.86
N ALA A 89 13.36 -1.08 8.04
CA ALA A 89 13.38 0.21 8.73
C ALA A 89 12.44 1.26 8.11
N GLU A 90 12.24 1.21 6.79
CA GLU A 90 11.33 2.11 6.04
C GLU A 90 9.85 1.71 6.13
N TYR A 91 9.55 0.57 6.76
CA TYR A 91 8.17 0.14 6.96
C TYR A 91 7.50 1.06 7.99
N THR A 92 6.49 1.78 7.53
CA THR A 92 5.50 2.41 8.40
C THR A 92 4.14 1.86 8.02
N PRO A 93 3.41 1.28 8.99
CA PRO A 93 2.11 0.71 8.72
C PRO A 93 1.17 1.81 8.22
N MET A 94 0.58 1.60 7.06
CA MET A 94 -0.39 2.54 6.51
C MET A 94 -1.58 2.59 7.46
N ASN A 95 -1.75 3.71 8.17
CA ASN A 95 -2.89 3.91 9.03
C ASN A 95 -4.10 4.21 8.14
N TRP A 96 -4.75 3.16 7.62
CA TRP A 96 -5.98 3.30 6.81
C TRP A 96 -7.08 4.08 7.56
N LEU A 97 -6.94 4.22 8.87
CA LEU A 97 -7.82 4.99 9.73
C LEU A 97 -7.74 6.52 9.59
N GLU A 98 -6.63 7.05 9.08
CA GLU A 98 -6.46 8.51 8.97
C GLU A 98 -7.03 9.06 7.65
N LYS A 99 -7.21 8.21 6.63
CA LYS A 99 -7.77 8.64 5.32
C LYS A 99 -9.29 8.55 5.21
N GLY A 100 -9.98 8.13 6.26
CA GLY A 100 -11.43 8.19 6.32
C GLY A 100 -11.85 8.23 7.76
N ASP A 101 -12.22 9.42 8.23
CA ASP A 101 -12.80 9.70 9.53
C ASP A 101 -13.65 8.50 9.98
N ARG A 102 -13.10 7.66 10.86
CA ARG A 102 -13.84 6.52 11.43
C ARG A 102 -15.16 7.00 12.02
N GLN A 103 -15.15 8.22 12.55
CA GLN A 103 -16.32 8.92 13.05
C GLN A 103 -17.32 9.32 11.96
N GLN A 104 -16.88 9.72 10.77
CA GLN A 104 -17.76 10.06 9.65
C GLN A 104 -18.43 8.81 9.07
N VAL A 105 -17.68 7.73 8.88
CA VAL A 105 -18.23 6.45 8.42
C VAL A 105 -19.24 5.88 9.44
N ILE A 106 -18.91 5.91 10.73
CA ILE A 106 -19.83 5.49 11.79
C ILE A 106 -21.08 6.40 11.85
N ARG A 107 -20.92 7.72 11.65
CA ARG A 107 -22.02 8.69 11.65
C ARG A 107 -22.95 8.49 10.44
N GLU A 108 -22.40 8.23 9.26
CA GLU A 108 -23.19 7.91 8.06
C GLU A 108 -23.91 6.57 8.18
N MET A 109 -23.25 5.54 8.71
CA MET A 109 -23.89 4.24 8.98
C MET A 109 -25.03 4.37 10.01
N ALA A 110 -24.82 5.11 11.10
CA ALA A 110 -25.86 5.38 12.09
C ALA A 110 -27.02 6.21 11.51
N GLY A 111 -26.73 7.16 10.60
CA GLY A 111 -27.74 7.93 9.88
C GLY A 111 -28.63 7.08 8.98
N LYS A 112 -28.01 6.17 8.20
CA LYS A 112 -28.72 5.21 7.33
C LYS A 112 -29.58 4.23 8.12
N MET A 113 -29.15 3.85 9.33
CA MET A 113 -29.91 2.94 10.19
C MET A 113 -31.14 3.61 10.82
N LYS A 114 -31.08 4.91 11.11
CA LYS A 114 -32.22 5.68 11.62
C LYS A 114 -33.30 5.93 10.55
N THR A 115 -32.90 6.17 9.29
CA THR A 115 -33.84 6.36 8.18
C THR A 115 -34.51 5.05 7.75
N ALA A 116 -33.82 3.92 7.84
CA ALA A 116 -34.41 2.60 7.59
C ALA A 116 -35.47 2.21 8.62
N VAL A 117 -35.30 2.60 9.90
CA VAL A 117 -36.28 2.31 10.97
C VAL A 117 -37.52 3.21 10.89
N SER A 118 -37.41 4.44 10.36
CA SER A 118 -38.59 5.31 10.20
C SER A 118 -39.43 5.00 8.96
N SER A 119 -38.90 4.30 7.96
CA SER A 119 -39.65 3.95 6.73
C SER A 119 -40.47 2.67 6.85
N THR A 120 -40.40 1.95 7.98
CA THR A 120 -41.23 0.76 8.25
C THR A 120 -42.49 1.05 9.10
N ALA A 121 -42.72 2.32 9.51
CA ALA A 121 -43.99 2.72 10.13
C ALA A 121 -45.02 3.06 9.05
N LYS A 122 -45.68 2.02 8.51
CA LYS A 122 -46.85 2.16 7.63
C LYS A 122 -48.00 2.84 8.41
N PRO A 123 -48.66 3.88 7.88
CA PRO A 123 -49.89 4.38 8.47
C PRO A 123 -51.02 3.40 8.14
N ALA A 124 -51.58 2.74 9.16
CA ALA A 124 -52.87 2.11 9.03
C ALA A 124 -53.93 3.22 9.05
N GLN A 125 -54.40 3.62 7.86
CA GLN A 125 -55.64 4.37 7.68
C GLN A 125 -56.83 3.40 7.60
N ALA A 126 -57.99 3.98 7.93
CA ALA A 126 -59.37 3.56 7.65
C ALA A 126 -60.05 2.70 8.72
N SER A 127 -60.95 3.32 9.51
CA SER A 127 -62.38 3.39 9.19
C SER A 127 -63.09 4.42 10.07
#